data_AF-A0A0C1UD81-F1
#
_entry.id   AF-A0A0C1UD81-F1
#
_cell.length_a   1.000
_cell.length_b   1.000
_cell.length_c   1.000
_cell.angle_alpha   90.00
_cell.angle_beta   90.00
_cell.angle_gamma   90.00
#
_symmetry.space_group_name_H-M   'P 1'
#
loop_
_entity.id
_entity.type
_entity.pdbx_description
1 polymer ?
#
loop_
_entity_poly.entity_id
_entity_poly.type
_entity_poly.pdbx_seq_one_letter_code
_entity_poly.pdbx_strand_id
1 'polypeptide(L)'
;MQPESTGTLTAEQIKATASTIIDQQSRDGMILWFPNGHSDTWNHTEAAMALSAAGFIEPAELAYKWLAKNQRPDGSWHHYYLANAIEDAKVDTNCCAYVATGVWHHY
;
A
#
# COMPACT_ATOMS: atom_id res chain seq x y z
N MET A 1 13.87 -34.01 2.74
CA MET A 1 13.15 -32.85 2.19
C MET A 1 13.87 -32.48 0.90
N GLN A 2 13.23 -32.66 -0.26
CA GLN A 2 13.82 -32.17 -1.52
C GLN A 2 13.90 -30.64 -1.45
N PRO A 3 14.96 -30.00 -1.95
CA PRO A 3 14.97 -28.55 -2.04
C PRO A 3 13.84 -28.14 -2.99
N GLU A 4 12.93 -27.27 -2.52
CA GLU A 4 11.98 -26.64 -3.42
C GLU A 4 12.77 -25.80 -4.42
N SER A 5 12.74 -26.21 -5.69
CA SER A 5 13.17 -25.36 -6.80
C SER A 5 12.16 -24.22 -6.90
N THR A 6 12.38 -23.14 -6.15
CA THR A 6 11.70 -21.86 -6.37
C THR A 6 12.31 -21.23 -7.63
N GLY A 7 11.83 -21.66 -8.79
CA GLY A 7 12.16 -21.00 -10.05
C GLY A 7 11.81 -19.50 -9.96
N THR A 8 12.59 -18.65 -10.64
CA THR A 8 12.33 -17.21 -10.66
C THR A 8 10.91 -16.92 -11.16
N LEU A 9 10.18 -16.04 -10.47
CA LEU A 9 8.83 -15.63 -10.87
C LEU A 9 8.84 -14.98 -12.27
N THR A 10 7.84 -15.31 -13.09
CA THR A 10 7.64 -14.63 -14.37
C THR A 10 7.00 -13.26 -14.16
N ALA A 11 7.17 -12.35 -15.14
CA ALA A 11 6.50 -11.05 -15.11
C ALA A 11 4.97 -11.17 -15.04
N GLU A 12 4.39 -12.21 -15.65
CA GLU A 12 2.95 -12.49 -15.60
C GLU A 12 2.52 -12.91 -14.20
N GLN A 13 3.31 -13.75 -13.52
CA GLN A 13 3.04 -14.12 -12.12
C GLN A 13 3.11 -12.91 -11.20
N ILE A 14 4.12 -12.05 -11.36
CA ILE A 14 4.24 -10.80 -10.59
C ILE A 14 3.01 -9.90 -10.82
N LYS A 15 2.60 -9.72 -12.07
CA LYS A 15 1.41 -8.92 -12.41
C LYS A 15 0.13 -9.51 -11.83
N ALA A 16 -0.04 -10.83 -11.92
CA ALA A 16 -1.21 -11.53 -11.37
C ALA A 16 -1.28 -11.41 -9.84
N THR A 17 -0.14 -11.48 -9.15
CA THR A 17 -0.09 -11.24 -7.71
C THR A 17 -0.44 -9.79 -7.39
N ALA A 18 0.20 -8.82 -8.05
CA ALA A 18 -0.04 -7.41 -7.81
C ALA A 18 -1.47 -6.96 -8.16
N SER A 19 -2.13 -7.59 -9.14
CA SER A 19 -3.54 -7.25 -9.45
C SER A 19 -4.49 -7.54 -8.27
N THR A 20 -4.16 -8.48 -7.38
CA THR A 20 -4.98 -8.74 -6.18
C THR A 20 -4.98 -7.57 -5.18
N ILE A 21 -3.96 -6.71 -5.24
CA ILE A 21 -3.92 -5.47 -4.44
C ILE A 21 -4.99 -4.48 -4.94
N ILE A 22 -5.23 -4.44 -6.26
CA ILE A 22 -6.25 -3.57 -6.86
C ILE A 22 -7.64 -3.96 -6.35
N ASP A 23 -7.90 -5.25 -6.13
CA ASP A 23 -9.16 -5.72 -5.56
C ASP A 23 -9.39 -5.22 -4.13
N GLN A 24 -8.32 -4.86 -3.41
CA GLN A 24 -8.39 -4.27 -2.07
C GLN A 24 -8.31 -2.73 -2.07
N GLN A 25 -8.17 -2.11 -3.25
CA GLN A 25 -8.08 -0.67 -3.40
C GLN A 25 -9.48 -0.05 -3.53
N SER A 26 -9.80 0.87 -2.63
CA SER A 26 -10.99 1.71 -2.73
C SER A 26 -10.87 2.73 -3.88
N ARG A 27 -12.01 3.29 -4.29
CA ARG A 27 -12.05 4.36 -5.32
C ARG A 27 -11.24 5.61 -4.96
N ASP A 28 -11.06 5.86 -3.67
CA ASP A 28 -10.31 7.01 -3.15
C ASP A 28 -8.81 6.70 -2.97
N GLY A 29 -8.37 5.46 -3.25
CA GLY A 29 -6.97 5.04 -3.20
C GLY A 29 -6.51 4.37 -1.90
N MET A 30 -7.37 4.26 -0.89
CA MET A 30 -7.09 3.43 0.29
C MET A 30 -6.92 1.97 -0.13
N ILE A 31 -5.85 1.31 0.27
CA ILE A 31 -5.61 -0.12 0.09
C ILE A 31 -5.80 -0.82 1.44
N LEU A 32 -6.77 -1.72 1.52
CA LEU A 32 -7.06 -2.50 2.73
C LEU A 32 -6.15 -3.73 2.84
N TRP A 33 -5.92 -4.20 4.06
CA TRP A 33 -5.23 -5.49 4.29
C TRP A 33 -6.02 -6.68 3.74
N PHE A 34 -7.35 -6.61 3.86
CA PHE A 34 -8.29 -7.63 3.42
C PHE A 34 -9.69 -7.00 3.24
N PRO A 35 -10.64 -7.68 2.57
CA PRO A 35 -11.96 -7.12 2.32
C PRO A 35 -12.67 -6.70 3.61
N ASN A 36 -13.11 -5.45 3.68
CA ASN A 36 -13.74 -4.84 4.87
C ASN A 36 -12.83 -4.76 6.12
N GLY A 37 -11.52 -4.89 5.95
CA GLY A 37 -10.53 -4.71 7.01
C GLY A 37 -10.08 -3.27 7.19
N HIS A 38 -8.94 -3.11 7.85
CA HIS A 38 -8.28 -1.83 8.04
C HIS A 38 -7.15 -1.58 7.02
N SER A 39 -6.57 -0.40 7.11
CA SER A 39 -5.35 0.01 6.42
C SER A 39 -4.45 0.79 7.39
N ASP A 40 -3.15 0.58 7.29
CA ASP A 40 -2.11 1.46 7.84
C ASP A 40 -1.23 1.97 6.71
N THR A 41 -0.59 3.12 6.92
CA THR A 41 0.18 3.76 5.86
C THR A 41 1.48 3.04 5.50
N TRP A 42 1.99 2.14 6.34
CA TRP A 42 3.18 1.36 6.00
C TRP A 42 2.84 0.23 5.01
N ASN A 43 1.91 -0.66 5.34
CA ASN A 43 1.45 -1.71 4.41
C ASN A 43 0.84 -1.13 3.15
N HIS A 44 0.09 -0.03 3.28
CA HIS A 44 -0.47 0.72 2.15
C HIS A 44 0.63 1.22 1.20
N THR A 45 1.72 1.77 1.74
CA THR A 45 2.87 2.22 0.95
C THR A 45 3.56 1.05 0.25
N GLU A 46 3.78 -0.08 0.93
CA GLU A 46 4.38 -1.28 0.32
C GLU A 46 3.52 -1.84 -0.81
N ALA A 47 2.20 -1.81 -0.64
CA ALA A 47 1.26 -2.19 -1.68
C ALA A 47 1.33 -1.24 -2.89
N ALA A 48 1.44 0.07 -2.67
CA ALA A 48 1.65 1.05 -3.73
C ALA A 48 2.99 0.84 -4.47
N MET A 49 4.06 0.51 -3.75
CA MET A 49 5.35 0.14 -4.34
C MET A 49 5.25 -1.13 -5.18
N ALA A 50 4.54 -2.15 -4.70
CA ALA A 50 4.30 -3.39 -5.45
C ALA A 50 3.51 -3.15 -6.75
N LEU A 51 2.46 -2.31 -6.70
CA LEU A 51 1.72 -1.88 -7.89
C LEU A 51 2.65 -1.18 -8.90
N SER A 52 3.50 -0.27 -8.43
CA SER A 52 4.49 0.43 -9.26
C SER A 52 5.47 -0.54 -9.93
N ALA A 53 6.05 -1.44 -9.14
CA ALA A 53 7.02 -2.43 -9.61
C ALA A 53 6.43 -3.42 -10.63
N ALA A 54 5.14 -3.74 -10.52
CA ALA A 54 4.41 -4.58 -11.47
C ALA A 54 3.89 -3.82 -12.71
N GLY A 55 4.05 -2.51 -12.77
CA GLY A 55 3.63 -1.65 -13.89
C GLY A 55 2.21 -1.10 -13.81
N PHE A 56 1.53 -1.24 -12.66
CA PHE A 56 0.23 -0.65 -12.38
C PHE A 56 0.38 0.80 -11.87
N ILE A 57 0.80 1.70 -12.75
CA ILE A 57 1.15 3.08 -12.39
C ILE A 57 -0.05 3.88 -11.89
N GLU A 58 -1.18 3.86 -12.60
CA GLU A 58 -2.38 4.61 -12.20
C GLU A 58 -2.92 4.18 -10.81
N PRO A 59 -3.08 2.88 -10.50
CA PRO A 59 -3.40 2.42 -9.14
C PRO A 59 -2.39 2.88 -8.08
N ALA A 60 -1.09 2.83 -8.38
CA ALA A 60 -0.06 3.27 -7.44
C ALA A 60 -0.16 4.78 -7.15
N GLU A 61 -0.32 5.62 -8.18
CA GLU A 61 -0.52 7.06 -8.00
C GLU A 61 -1.78 7.38 -7.20
N LEU A 62 -2.87 6.62 -7.42
CA LEU A 62 -4.11 6.78 -6.66
C LEU A 62 -3.87 6.46 -5.17
N ALA A 63 -3.06 5.45 -4.86
CA ALA A 63 -2.65 5.15 -3.51
C ALA A 63 -1.88 6.32 -2.87
N TYR A 64 -0.88 6.88 -3.55
CA TYR A 64 -0.14 8.03 -3.02
C TYR A 64 -1.01 9.29 -2.85
N LYS A 65 -2.00 9.50 -3.74
CA LYS A 65 -3.00 10.58 -3.57
C LYS A 65 -3.83 10.39 -2.29
N TRP A 66 -4.18 9.16 -1.92
CA TRP A 66 -4.84 8.87 -0.66
C TRP A 66 -3.94 9.21 0.54
N LEU A 67 -2.66 8.83 0.51
CA LEU A 67 -1.70 9.16 1.57
C LEU A 67 -1.57 10.68 1.75
N ALA A 68 -1.40 11.42 0.65
CA ALA A 68 -1.33 12.89 0.70
C ALA A 68 -2.61 13.53 1.27
N LYS A 69 -3.79 13.04 0.87
CA LYS A 69 -5.09 13.53 1.36
C LYS A 69 -5.28 13.28 2.87
N ASN A 70 -4.75 12.19 3.39
CA ASN A 70 -4.91 11.78 4.79
C ASN A 70 -3.74 12.18 5.70
N GLN A 71 -2.74 12.88 5.15
CA GLN A 71 -1.65 13.42 5.94
C GLN A 71 -2.19 14.48 6.91
N ARG A 72 -1.81 14.36 8.17
CA ARG A 72 -2.19 15.31 9.22
C ARG A 72 -1.39 16.62 9.07
N PRO A 73 -1.85 17.72 9.69
CA PRO A 73 -1.12 19.00 9.65
C PRO A 73 0.30 18.93 10.24
N ASP A 74 0.57 17.99 11.14
CA ASP A 74 1.89 17.74 11.74
C ASP A 74 2.79 16.82 10.87
N GLY A 75 2.32 16.42 9.70
CA GLY A 75 3.03 15.54 8.77
C GLY A 75 2.88 14.05 9.06
N SER A 76 2.20 13.66 10.13
CA SER A 76 1.99 12.26 10.52
C SER A 76 0.73 11.64 9.90
N TRP A 77 0.56 10.34 10.13
CA TRP A 77 -0.68 9.60 9.88
C TRP A 77 -1.11 8.85 11.14
N HIS A 78 -2.38 8.47 11.20
CA HIS A 78 -2.87 7.56 12.23
C HIS A 78 -2.36 6.14 11.98
N HIS A 79 -2.31 5.33 13.04
CA HIS A 79 -1.84 3.96 12.97
C HIS A 79 -2.77 3.10 12.11
N TYR A 80 -4.08 3.17 12.34
CA TYR A 80 -5.05 2.40 11.55
C TYR A 80 -6.27 3.22 11.14
N TYR A 81 -6.72 2.95 9.92
CA TYR A 81 -7.89 3.53 9.28
C TYR A 81 -8.88 2.43 8.87
N LEU A 82 -10.17 2.70 9.06
CA LEU A 82 -11.28 2.00 8.40
C LEU A 82 -11.74 2.81 7.19
N ALA A 83 -12.53 2.19 6.30
CA ALA A 83 -13.04 2.86 5.10
C ALA A 83 -13.77 4.19 5.38
N ASN A 84 -14.36 4.35 6.57
CA ASN A 84 -15.15 5.51 6.96
C ASN A 84 -14.81 6.08 8.35
N ALA A 85 -13.73 5.64 8.99
CA ALA A 85 -13.36 6.07 10.34
C ALA A 85 -11.86 5.87 10.63
N ILE A 86 -11.37 6.49 11.70
CA ILE A 86 -10.07 6.16 12.28
C ILE A 86 -10.28 4.99 13.26
N GLU A 87 -9.50 3.92 13.13
CA GLU A 87 -9.55 2.77 14.05
C GLU A 87 -8.66 3.00 15.27
N ASP A 88 -7.39 3.36 15.05
CA ASP A 88 -6.42 3.68 16.10
C ASP A 88 -5.70 4.99 15.75
N ALA A 89 -5.92 6.02 16.56
CA ALA A 89 -5.39 7.36 16.33
C ALA A 89 -3.93 7.55 16.74
N LYS A 90 -3.28 6.53 17.31
CA LYS A 90 -1.83 6.56 17.64
C LYS A 90 -0.99 6.90 16.42
N VAL A 91 0.23 7.33 16.68
CA VAL A 91 1.25 7.60 15.65
C VAL A 91 2.37 6.61 15.85
N ASP A 92 2.66 5.83 14.80
CA ASP A 92 3.85 4.99 14.72
C ASP A 92 4.86 5.60 13.73
N THR A 93 6.14 5.46 14.06
CA THR A 93 7.25 5.92 13.24
C THR A 93 7.30 5.28 11.86
N ASN A 94 6.98 3.98 11.72
CA ASN A 94 7.00 3.32 10.42
C ASN A 94 5.93 3.91 9.47
N CYS A 95 4.74 4.16 9.99
CA CYS A 95 3.60 4.76 9.31
C CYS A 95 3.91 6.16 8.77
N CYS A 96 4.84 6.88 9.42
CA CYS A 96 5.24 8.22 8.97
C CYS A 96 6.45 8.20 8.04
N ALA A 97 7.48 7.40 8.37
CA ALA A 97 8.75 7.42 7.64
C ALA A 97 8.66 6.74 6.27
N TYR A 98 7.92 5.63 6.17
CA TYR A 98 7.96 4.80 4.97
C TYR A 98 7.27 5.43 3.77
N VAL A 99 6.31 6.33 4.00
CA VAL A 99 5.63 7.09 2.93
C VAL A 99 6.64 7.84 2.06
N ALA A 100 7.66 8.45 2.66
CA ALA A 100 8.72 9.14 1.91
C ALA A 100 9.53 8.17 1.02
N THR A 101 9.84 6.98 1.53
CA THR A 101 10.51 5.91 0.77
C THR A 101 9.67 5.46 -0.42
N GLY A 102 8.35 5.27 -0.22
CA GLY A 102 7.45 4.88 -1.31
C GLY A 102 7.37 5.95 -2.41
N VAL A 103 7.24 7.22 -2.03
CA VAL A 103 7.25 8.34 -2.98
C VAL A 103 8.57 8.37 -3.76
N TRP A 104 9.72 8.26 -3.09
CA TRP A 104 11.03 8.20 -3.76
C TRP A 104 11.20 6.97 -4.65
N HIS A 105 10.60 5.84 -4.31
CA HIS A 105 10.63 4.64 -5.14
C HIS A 105 9.79 4.80 -6.43
N HIS A 106 8.71 5.57 -6.38
CA HIS A 106 7.77 5.71 -7.50
C HIS A 106 8.18 6.78 -8.53
N TYR A 107 8.83 7.86 -8.10
CA TYR A 107 9.19 9.03 -8.93
C TYR A 107 10.70 9.18 -9.09
#